data_AF-A0A3M1NMT7-F1
#
_entry.id   AF-A0A3M1NMT7-F1
#
_cell.length_a   1.000
_cell.length_b   1.000
_cell.length_c   1.000
_cell.angle_alpha   90.00
_cell.angle_beta   90.00
_cell.angle_gamma   90.00
#
_symmetry.space_group_name_H-M   'P 1'
#
loop_
_entity.id
_entity.type
_entity.pdbx_description
1 polymer ?
#
loop_
_entity_poly.entity_id
_entity_poly.type
_entity_poly.pdbx_seq_one_letter_code
_entity_poly.pdbx_strand_id
1 'polypeptide(L)' 'MNLHYYRWIPLIPPWLHLNLSTRGWSVTVGVPGLRFTFGPGRRSISTRAPGTGISWRKRF' A
#
# COMPACT_ATOMS: atom_id res chain seq x y z
N MET A 1 12.65 4.46 -24.08
CA MET A 1 11.30 4.68 -23.52
C MET A 1 11.22 3.99 -22.16
N ASN A 2 11.04 4.73 -21.06
CA ASN A 2 10.91 4.13 -19.73
C ASN A 2 9.43 3.75 -19.52
N LEU A 3 9.08 2.48 -19.78
CA LEU A 3 7.73 1.97 -19.54
C LEU A 3 7.50 1.85 -18.03
N HIS A 4 6.79 2.83 -17.48
CA HIS A 4 6.31 2.82 -16.11
C HIS A 4 5.07 1.91 -16.04
N TYR A 5 5.28 0.61 -15.90
CA TYR A 5 4.24 -0.34 -15.57
C TYR A 5 3.83 -0.13 -14.11
N TYR A 6 2.54 0.06 -13.89
CA TYR A 6 1.91 0.11 -12.58
C TYR A 6 0.57 -0.59 -12.69
N ARG A 7 0.37 -1.65 -11.91
CA ARG A 7 -0.88 -2.41 -11.86
C ARG A 7 -1.30 -2.61 -10.42
N TRP A 8 -2.47 -2.08 -10.11
CA TRP A 8 -3.13 -2.27 -8.83
C TRP A 8 -4.13 -3.43 -8.95
N ILE A 9 -3.93 -4.48 -8.15
CA ILE A 9 -4.75 -5.68 -8.12
C ILE A 9 -5.34 -5.81 -6.71
N PRO A 10 -6.64 -5.57 -6.51
CA PRO A 10 -7.29 -5.91 -5.25
C PRO A 10 -7.41 -7.44 -5.15
N LEU A 11 -6.78 -8.03 -4.13
CA LEU A 11 -6.92 -9.46 -3.83
C LEU A 11 -8.14 -9.70 -2.94
N ILE A 12 -8.29 -8.90 -1.88
CA ILE A 12 -9.43 -8.95 -0.95
C ILE A 12 -9.82 -7.50 -0.66
N PRO A 13 -10.74 -6.89 -1.40
CA PRO A 13 -11.22 -5.55 -1.08
C PRO A 13 -11.94 -5.55 0.29
N PRO A 14 -11.71 -4.57 1.19
CA PRO A 14 -10.79 -3.43 1.15
C PRO A 14 -9.46 -3.69 1.89
N TRP A 15 -9.18 -4.96 2.21
CA TRP A 15 -8.15 -5.39 3.15
C TRP A 15 -6.81 -5.75 2.53
N LEU A 16 -6.77 -6.25 1.30
CA LEU A 16 -5.55 -6.81 0.71
C LEU A 16 -5.42 -6.40 -0.76
N HIS A 17 -4.41 -5.59 -1.04
CA HIS A 17 -4.14 -5.05 -2.36
C HIS A 17 -2.70 -5.39 -2.77
N LEU A 18 -2.52 -5.94 -3.96
CA LEU A 18 -1.22 -6.14 -4.57
C LEU A 18 -0.95 -5.01 -5.57
N ASN A 19 0.27 -4.50 -5.54
CA ASN A 19 0.67 -3.33 -6.28
C ASN A 19 1.95 -3.67 -7.05
N LEU A 20 1.80 -3.99 -8.33
CA LEU A 20 2.89 -4.38 -9.21
C LEU A 20 3.40 -3.15 -9.96
N SER A 21 4.71 -2.96 -10.01
CA SER A 21 5.32 -1.88 -10.78
C SER A 21 6.59 -2.37 -11.48
N THR A 22 7.10 -1.62 -12.46
CA THR A 22 8.38 -1.90 -13.13
C THR A 22 9.54 -2.10 -12.15
N ARG A 23 9.51 -1.43 -10.98
CA ARG A 23 10.54 -1.56 -9.94
C ARG A 23 10.34 -2.74 -8.97
N GLY A 24 9.22 -3.46 -9.06
CA GLY A 24 8.91 -4.58 -8.16
C GLY A 24 7.45 -4.61 -7.72
N TRP A 25 7.13 -5.51 -6.80
CA TRP A 25 5.79 -5.74 -6.30
C TRP A 25 5.65 -5.26 -4.85
N SER A 26 4.49 -4.79 -4.42
CA SER A 26 4.25 -4.46 -3.01
C SER A 26 2.84 -4.87 -2.62
N VAL A 27 2.70 -5.47 -1.46
CA VAL A 27 1.42 -5.91 -0.89
C VAL A 27 1.02 -4.91 0.17
N THR A 28 -0.16 -4.33 0.04
CA THR A 28 -0.80 -3.53 1.09
C THR A 28 -1.87 -4.38 1.76
N VAL A 29 -1.70 -4.64 3.05
CA VAL A 29 -2.67 -5.32 3.92
C VAL A 29 -3.18 -4.32 4.95
N GLY A 30 -4.50 -4.11 5.05
CA GLY A 30 -5.03 -3.18 6.02
C GLY A 30 -6.53 -2.93 5.99
N VAL A 31 -7.09 -2.72 7.17
CA VAL A 31 -8.49 -2.28 7.35
C VAL A 31 -8.63 -0.77 7.13
N PRO A 32 -9.86 -0.25 6.94
CA PRO A 32 -10.13 1.17 6.98
C PRO A 32 -9.61 1.79 8.29
N GLY A 33 -8.47 2.46 8.18
CA GLY A 33 -7.80 3.11 9.29
C GLY A 33 -6.45 2.52 9.71
N LEU A 34 -6.07 1.37 9.18
CA LEU A 34 -4.74 0.82 9.44
C LEU A 34 -4.28 -0.01 8.25
N ARG A 35 -3.27 0.47 7.53
CA ARG A 35 -2.70 -0.09 6.31
C ARG A 35 -1.22 -0.32 6.46
N PHE A 36 -0.80 -1.56 6.28
CA PHE A 36 0.59 -1.98 6.19
C PHE A 36 0.95 -2.27 4.74
N THR A 37 1.99 -1.65 4.21
CA THR A 37 2.54 -1.95 2.90
C THR A 37 3.89 -2.64 3.06
N PHE A 38 4.01 -3.83 2.49
CA PHE A 38 5.22 -4.66 2.46
C PHE A 38 5.65 -4.91 1.02
N GLY A 39 6.90 -4.58 0.67
CA GLY A 39 7.47 -4.87 -0.65
C GLY A 39 9.01 -4.87 -0.64
N PRO A 40 9.65 -5.42 -1.68
CA PRO A 40 11.09 -5.69 -1.76
C PRO A 40 11.96 -4.41 -1.86
N GLY A 41 11.35 -3.21 -1.92
CA GLY A 41 12.09 -1.94 -1.87
C GLY A 41 11.55 -0.92 -0.88
N ARG A 42 10.35 -1.11 -0.29
CA ARG A 42 9.74 -0.15 0.64
C ARG A 42 8.77 -0.85 1.59
N ARG A 43 9.02 -0.73 2.89
CA ARG A 43 8.04 -1.09 3.93
C ARG A 43 7.44 0.21 4.44
N SER A 44 6.13 0.37 4.35
CA SER A 44 5.48 1.55 4.90
C SER A 44 4.24 1.19 5.69
N ILE A 45 4.16 1.69 6.91
CA ILE A 45 3.01 1.52 7.79
C ILE A 45 2.25 2.84 7.79
N SER A 46 0.96 2.78 7.51
CA SER A 46 0.06 3.92 7.49
C SER A 46 -1.12 3.66 8.39
N THR A 47 -1.27 4.46 9.44
CA THR A 47 -2.43 4.41 10.33
C THR A 47 -3.25 5.67 10.06
N ARG A 48 -4.53 5.52 9.77
CA ARG A 48 -5.48 6.62 9.57
C ARG A 48 -6.55 6.50 10.63
N ALA A 49 -6.70 7.49 11.49
CA ALA A 49 -7.79 7.46 12.46
C ALA A 49 -9.12 7.77 11.72
N PRO A 50 -10.05 6.81 11.62
CA PRO A 50 -11.31 7.02 10.92
C PRO A 50 -12.14 8.08 11.67
N GLY A 51 -12.73 9.03 10.92
CA GLY A 51 -13.53 10.13 11.49
C GLY A 51 -12.75 11.39 11.87
N THR A 52 -11.42 11.33 11.97
CA THR A 52 -10.59 12.48 12.40
C THR A 52 -9.70 13.07 11.30
N GLY A 53 -9.64 12.47 10.10
CA GLY A 53 -8.81 12.96 8.98
C GLY A 53 -7.29 12.80 9.17
N ILE A 54 -6.84 12.48 10.38
CA ILE A 54 -5.44 12.29 10.74
C ILE A 54 -4.92 10.99 10.12
N SER A 55 -3.88 11.10 9.30
CA SER A 55 -3.15 9.96 8.76
C SER A 55 -1.68 10.06 9.12
N TRP A 56 -1.15 9.03 9.78
CA TRP A 56 0.26 8.89 10.06
C TRP A 56 0.85 7.83 9.15
N ARG A 57 1.95 8.16 8.46
CA ARG A 57 2.63 7.24 7.55
C ARG A 57 4.11 7.19 7.88
N LYS A 58 4.59 6.04 8.34
CA LYS A 58 6.01 5.76 8.56
C LYS A 58 6.55 4.89 7.43
N ARG A 59 7.60 5.36 6.75
CA ARG A 59 8.36 4.62 5.74
C ARG A 59 9.65 4.13 6.41
N PHE A 60 9.95 2.85 6.23
CA PHE A 60 11.21 2.21 6.63
C PHE A 60 12.06 1.98 5.40
#